data_AF-A0A7Y5SYR2-F1
#
_entry.id   AF-A0A7Y5SYR2-F1
#
_cell.length_a   1.000
_cell.length_b   1.000
_cell.length_c   1.000
_cell.angle_alpha   90.00
_cell.angle_beta   90.00
_cell.angle_gamma   90.00
#
_symmetry.space_group_name_H-M   'P 1'
#
loop_
_entity.id
_entity.type
_entity.pdbx_description
1 polymer ?
#
loop_
_entity_poly.entity_id
_entity_poly.type
_entity_poly.pdbx_seq_one_letter_code
_entity_poly.pdbx_strand_id
1 'polypeptide(L)'
;MSDHRAPEPTPEPSMPPPGSGVVDRRLFTDRRKALAAQSGGNPSGFERRRGAGRRLSDFTRSAEEGEMTQEQFLFLMAIEAFKKANARTYPTWTDVLEVIRLLGYRKTMPMELTLRNAEDWREASDTPSNVRPERWHERAA
;
A
#
# COMPACT_ATOMS: atom_id res chain seq x y z
N MET A 1 62.80 -46.18 3.29
CA MET A 1 63.31 -45.67 4.58
C MET A 1 64.41 -44.68 4.29
N SER A 2 64.17 -43.42 4.64
CA SER A 2 65.12 -42.33 4.95
C SER A 2 64.44 -41.02 4.60
N ASP A 3 63.82 -40.46 5.64
CA ASP A 3 63.24 -39.13 5.73
C ASP A 3 64.27 -38.04 5.40
N HIS A 4 63.92 -37.13 4.50
CA HIS A 4 64.53 -35.80 4.44
C HIS A 4 63.50 -34.78 4.94
N ARG A 5 63.58 -34.49 6.24
CA ARG A 5 62.81 -33.46 6.94
C ARG A 5 63.27 -32.07 6.50
N ALA A 6 62.37 -31.29 5.91
CA ALA A 6 62.58 -29.88 5.61
C ALA A 6 62.59 -29.03 6.90
N PRO A 7 63.33 -27.91 6.93
CA PRO A 7 63.45 -27.03 8.11
C PRO A 7 62.17 -26.21 8.37
N GLU A 8 61.90 -25.93 9.65
CA GLU A 8 60.74 -25.19 10.17
C GLU A 8 60.64 -23.76 9.61
N PRO A 9 59.42 -23.24 9.37
CA PRO A 9 59.20 -21.83 9.11
C PRO A 9 59.17 -21.00 10.40
N THR A 10 59.92 -19.90 10.41
CA THR A 10 59.98 -18.83 11.41
C THR A 10 58.58 -18.24 11.70
N PRO A 11 58.27 -17.84 12.96
CA PRO A 11 56.95 -17.29 13.27
C PRO A 11 56.78 -15.85 12.73
N GLU A 12 55.74 -15.64 11.92
CA GLU A 12 55.29 -14.30 11.49
C GLU A 12 54.67 -13.51 12.66
N PRO A 13 54.81 -12.18 12.69
CA PRO A 13 54.27 -11.34 13.77
C PRO A 13 52.73 -11.31 13.76
N SER A 14 52.14 -11.63 14.91
CA SER A 14 50.69 -11.66 15.14
C SER A 14 50.04 -10.27 14.95
N MET A 15 49.12 -10.18 13.99
CA MET A 15 48.17 -9.06 13.91
C MET A 15 47.15 -9.16 15.06
N PRO A 16 46.83 -8.07 15.78
CA PRO A 16 45.83 -8.10 16.84
C PRO A 16 44.41 -8.24 16.25
N PRO A 17 43.47 -8.83 17.01
CA PRO A 17 42.10 -9.04 16.54
C PRO A 17 41.38 -7.71 16.33
N PRO A 18 40.46 -7.61 15.35
CA PRO A 18 39.66 -6.40 15.15
C PRO A 18 38.61 -6.34 16.26
N GLY A 19 38.89 -5.65 17.36
CA GLY A 19 37.97 -5.68 18.51
C GLY A 19 38.12 -4.63 19.60
N SER A 20 39.11 -3.72 19.59
CA SER A 20 39.22 -2.74 20.67
C SER A 20 39.62 -1.36 20.17
N GLY A 21 38.63 -0.60 19.74
CA GLY A 21 38.72 0.84 19.54
C GLY A 21 37.34 1.44 19.70
N VAL A 22 36.96 1.80 20.93
CA VAL A 22 35.76 2.59 21.17
C VAL A 22 36.02 3.99 20.60
N VAL A 23 35.69 4.18 19.34
CA VAL A 23 35.63 5.51 18.74
C VAL A 23 34.40 6.20 19.30
N ASP A 24 34.60 7.23 20.12
CA ASP A 24 33.51 8.08 20.61
C ASP A 24 32.81 8.76 19.41
N ARG A 25 31.59 8.31 19.12
CA ARG A 25 30.77 8.77 17.99
C ARG A 25 30.18 10.17 18.21
N ARG A 26 30.47 10.83 19.32
CA ARG A 26 29.86 12.12 19.71
C ARG A 26 30.53 13.35 19.10
N LEU A 27 31.63 13.19 18.36
CA LEU A 27 32.30 14.28 17.63
C LEU A 27 31.90 14.39 16.15
N PHE A 28 30.77 13.81 15.75
CA PHE A 28 30.22 14.11 14.43
C PHE A 28 29.57 15.49 14.44
N THR A 29 30.25 16.44 13.80
CA THR A 29 29.68 17.73 13.41
C THR A 29 28.30 17.50 12.79
N ASP A 30 27.29 18.14 13.38
CA ASP A 30 25.90 17.98 13.02
C ASP A 30 25.69 18.25 11.52
N ARG A 31 25.45 17.18 10.75
CA ARG A 31 25.23 17.26 9.29
C ARG A 31 24.03 18.15 8.94
N ARG A 32 23.12 18.42 9.89
CA ARG A 32 22.03 19.39 9.70
C ARG A 32 22.54 20.82 9.49
N LYS A 33 23.65 21.21 10.12
CA LYS A 33 24.19 22.57 10.01
C LYS A 33 24.89 22.80 8.66
N ALA A 34 25.47 21.77 8.07
CA ALA A 34 26.12 21.84 6.75
C ALA A 34 25.12 21.99 5.59
N LEU A 35 23.94 21.37 5.68
CA LEU A 35 22.89 21.49 4.65
C LEU A 35 22.15 22.84 4.71
N ALA A 36 22.01 23.41 5.91
CA ALA A 36 21.36 24.71 6.12
C ALA A 36 22.17 25.88 5.52
N ALA A 37 23.49 25.75 5.40
CA ALA A 37 24.35 26.80 4.86
C ALA A 37 24.39 26.83 3.31
N GLN A 38 24.03 25.73 2.63
CA GLN A 38 23.99 25.66 1.16
C GLN A 38 22.63 26.05 0.55
N SER A 39 21.55 25.99 1.34
CA SER A 39 20.23 26.49 0.92
C SER A 39 20.06 27.93 1.35
N GLY A 40 20.64 28.84 0.55
CA GLY A 40 20.34 30.26 0.65
C GLY A 40 18.85 30.51 0.41
N GLY A 41 18.15 30.93 1.46
CA GLY A 41 16.81 31.55 1.37
C GLY A 41 15.62 30.60 1.55
N ASN A 42 14.84 30.88 2.60
CA ASN A 42 13.49 30.40 2.94
C ASN A 42 13.33 29.03 3.65
N PRO A 43 13.04 29.02 4.98
CA PRO A 43 12.68 27.81 5.74
C PRO A 43 11.23 27.33 5.53
N SER A 44 10.39 28.05 4.79
CA SER A 44 9.03 27.63 4.45
C SER A 44 8.97 27.17 2.98
N GLY A 45 9.26 25.89 2.76
CA GLY A 45 9.05 25.20 1.48
C GLY A 45 7.57 25.03 1.09
N PHE A 46 6.76 26.07 1.27
CA PHE A 46 5.36 26.14 0.89
C PHE A 46 5.13 26.73 -0.50
N GLU A 47 6.18 27.29 -1.11
CA GLU A 47 6.14 27.74 -2.51
C GLU A 47 6.42 26.58 -3.46
N ARG A 48 5.76 25.43 -3.20
CA ARG A 48 5.58 24.43 -4.23
C ARG A 48 4.66 25.07 -5.24
N ARG A 49 5.22 25.47 -6.38
CA ARG A 49 4.45 25.64 -7.62
C ARG A 49 3.61 24.37 -7.77
N ARG A 50 2.34 24.43 -7.36
CA ARG A 50 1.34 23.48 -7.76
C ARG A 50 1.24 23.67 -9.27
N GLY A 51 2.00 22.86 -10.02
CA GLY A 51 1.83 22.75 -11.46
C GLY A 51 0.35 22.49 -11.74
N ALA A 52 -0.14 22.93 -12.91
CA ALA A 52 -1.55 22.86 -13.30
C ALA A 52 -2.16 21.54 -12.81
N GLY A 53 -2.89 21.63 -11.69
CA GLY A 53 -3.40 20.46 -11.01
C GLY A 53 -4.24 19.70 -12.02
N ARG A 54 -4.05 18.37 -12.10
CA ARG A 54 -4.99 17.51 -12.81
C ARG A 54 -6.36 17.91 -12.29
N ARG A 55 -7.18 18.59 -13.10
CA ARG A 55 -8.51 19.01 -12.67
C ARG A 55 -9.23 17.73 -12.28
N LEU A 56 -9.57 17.60 -11.00
CA LEU A 56 -10.38 16.48 -10.54
C LEU A 56 -11.67 16.50 -11.36
N SER A 57 -12.11 15.32 -11.79
CA SER A 57 -13.40 15.18 -12.46
C SER A 57 -14.49 15.75 -11.55
N ASP A 58 -15.56 16.27 -12.13
CA ASP A 58 -16.64 16.87 -11.32
C ASP A 58 -17.27 15.83 -10.37
N PHE A 59 -17.22 14.54 -10.72
CA PHE A 59 -17.59 13.41 -9.86
C PHE A 59 -16.72 13.29 -8.60
N THR A 60 -15.40 13.49 -8.74
CA THR A 60 -14.49 13.43 -7.58
C THR A 60 -14.59 14.69 -6.73
N ARG A 61 -14.81 15.86 -7.35
CA ARG A 61 -14.93 17.15 -6.65
C ARG A 61 -16.19 17.21 -5.78
N SER A 62 -17.34 16.81 -6.31
CA SER A 62 -18.62 16.81 -5.57
C SER A 62 -18.58 15.90 -4.34
N ALA A 63 -17.95 14.73 -4.45
CA ALA A 63 -17.74 13.83 -3.32
C ALA A 63 -16.88 14.43 -2.19
N GLU A 64 -15.87 15.27 -2.52
CA GLU A 64 -15.02 15.95 -1.53
C GLU A 64 -15.72 17.16 -0.87
N GLU A 65 -16.64 17.80 -1.58
CA GLU A 65 -17.40 18.99 -1.12
C GLU A 65 -18.62 18.64 -0.24
N GLY A 66 -18.85 17.35 0.02
CA GLY A 66 -19.95 16.85 0.87
C GLY A 66 -21.24 16.55 0.11
N GLU A 67 -21.25 16.74 -1.21
CA GLU A 67 -22.33 16.31 -2.10
C GLU A 67 -22.10 14.85 -2.49
N MET A 68 -22.67 13.92 -1.72
CA MET A 68 -22.63 12.50 -2.03
C MET A 68 -23.74 12.13 -3.00
N THR A 69 -23.40 11.44 -4.09
CA THR A 69 -24.42 10.86 -4.96
C THR A 69 -25.21 9.80 -4.20
N GLN A 70 -26.45 9.53 -4.64
CA GLN A 70 -27.29 8.49 -4.03
C GLN A 70 -26.58 7.12 -4.02
N GLU A 71 -25.83 6.81 -5.07
CA GLU A 71 -25.01 5.60 -5.18
C GLU A 71 -23.90 5.55 -4.12
N GLN A 72 -23.17 6.65 -3.92
CA GLN A 72 -22.11 6.71 -2.90
C GLN A 72 -22.68 6.53 -1.49
N PHE A 73 -23.78 7.21 -1.17
CA PHE A 73 -24.46 7.06 0.12
C PHE A 73 -24.94 5.63 0.35
N LEU A 74 -25.59 5.02 -0.64
CA LEU A 74 -26.07 3.64 -0.57
C LEU A 74 -24.91 2.66 -0.37
N PHE A 75 -23.80 2.85 -1.08
CA PHE A 75 -22.60 2.02 -0.92
C PHE A 75 -21.99 2.14 0.48
N LEU A 76 -21.89 3.35 1.04
CA LEU A 76 -21.38 3.56 2.41
C LEU A 76 -22.26 2.86 3.45
N MET A 77 -23.58 3.00 3.35
CA MET A 77 -24.52 2.32 4.24
C MET A 77 -24.42 0.79 4.13
N ALA A 78 -24.23 0.27 2.91
CA ALA A 78 -24.04 -1.16 2.70
C ALA A 78 -22.74 -1.69 3.32
N ILE A 79 -21.64 -0.94 3.20
CA ILE A 79 -20.36 -1.30 3.83
C ILE A 79 -20.46 -1.24 5.36
N GLU A 80 -21.13 -0.23 5.92
CA GLU A 80 -21.35 -0.14 7.37
C GLU A 80 -22.17 -1.33 7.90
N ALA A 81 -23.26 -1.67 7.21
CA ALA A 81 -24.07 -2.84 7.54
C ALA A 81 -23.27 -4.14 7.46
N PHE A 82 -22.45 -4.30 6.42
CA PHE A 82 -21.56 -5.45 6.26
C PHE A 82 -20.57 -5.57 7.42
N LYS A 83 -19.92 -4.46 7.79
CA LYS A 83 -18.96 -4.41 8.91
C LYS A 83 -19.61 -4.84 10.22
N LYS A 84 -20.82 -4.33 10.50
CA LYS A 84 -21.58 -4.65 11.71
C LYS A 84 -22.00 -6.13 11.75
N ALA A 85 -22.51 -6.65 10.63
CA ALA A 85 -22.98 -8.03 10.55
C ALA A 85 -21.84 -9.06 10.69
N ASN A 86 -20.64 -8.72 10.22
CA ASN A 86 -19.49 -9.62 10.23
C ASN A 86 -18.47 -9.31 11.34
N ALA A 87 -18.76 -8.37 12.24
CA ALA A 87 -17.84 -7.88 13.28
C ALA A 87 -16.44 -7.53 12.73
N ARG A 88 -16.38 -6.93 11.54
CA ARG A 88 -15.13 -6.55 10.87
C ARG A 88 -14.95 -5.04 10.84
N THR A 89 -13.77 -4.58 11.27
CA THR A 89 -13.40 -3.16 11.19
C THR A 89 -13.03 -2.75 9.76
N TYR A 90 -12.32 -3.62 9.05
CA TYR A 90 -11.81 -3.40 7.70
C TYR A 90 -12.23 -4.55 6.78
N PRO A 91 -13.11 -4.30 5.79
CA PRO A 91 -13.45 -5.28 4.78
C PRO A 91 -12.24 -5.64 3.90
N THR A 92 -12.15 -6.89 3.46
CA THR A 92 -11.22 -7.29 2.40
C THR A 92 -11.72 -6.83 1.02
N TRP A 93 -10.87 -6.83 0.00
CA TRP A 93 -11.32 -6.55 -1.37
C TRP A 93 -12.38 -7.54 -1.87
N THR A 94 -12.32 -8.80 -1.41
CA THR A 94 -13.34 -9.80 -1.69
C THR A 94 -14.68 -9.44 -1.01
N ASP A 95 -14.64 -8.96 0.23
CA ASP A 95 -15.84 -8.49 0.95
C ASP A 95 -16.49 -7.30 0.22
N VAL A 96 -15.68 -6.37 -0.27
CA VAL A 96 -16.17 -5.21 -1.03
C VAL A 96 -16.86 -5.67 -2.31
N LEU A 97 -16.28 -6.62 -3.04
CA LEU A 97 -16.91 -7.21 -4.23
C LEU A 97 -18.20 -7.97 -3.89
N GLU A 98 -18.27 -8.65 -2.74
CA GLU A 98 -19.51 -9.26 -2.25
C GLU A 98 -20.60 -8.20 -2.09
N VAL A 99 -20.32 -7.10 -1.38
CA VAL A 99 -21.29 -6.03 -1.14
C VAL A 99 -21.78 -5.42 -2.46
N ILE A 100 -20.87 -5.14 -3.40
CA ILE A 100 -21.23 -4.61 -4.73
C ILE A 100 -22.19 -5.56 -5.45
N ARG A 101 -21.93 -6.87 -5.43
CA ARG A 101 -22.82 -7.86 -6.08
C ARG A 101 -24.17 -7.98 -5.36
N LEU A 102 -24.21 -7.87 -4.03
CA LEU A 102 -25.44 -7.87 -3.23
C LEU A 102 -26.28 -6.61 -3.42
N LEU A 103 -25.65 -5.45 -3.67
CA LEU A 103 -26.34 -4.21 -4.06
C LEU A 103 -26.99 -4.30 -5.45
N GLY A 104 -26.64 -5.32 -6.25
CA GLY A 104 -27.24 -5.57 -7.55
C GLY A 104 -26.41 -5.11 -8.75
N TYR A 105 -25.19 -4.60 -8.54
CA TYR A 105 -24.32 -4.21 -9.65
C TYR A 105 -23.88 -5.42 -10.47
N ARG A 106 -23.93 -5.29 -11.80
CA ARG A 106 -23.49 -6.29 -12.77
C ARG A 106 -22.61 -5.64 -13.82
N LYS A 107 -21.58 -6.37 -14.26
CA LYS A 107 -20.69 -5.88 -15.30
C LYS A 107 -21.29 -6.19 -16.68
N THR A 108 -22.21 -5.35 -17.13
CA THR A 108 -22.92 -5.52 -18.41
C THR A 108 -22.19 -4.88 -19.59
N MET A 109 -21.35 -3.86 -19.32
CA MET A 109 -20.65 -3.08 -20.33
C MET A 109 -19.16 -3.46 -20.46
N PRO A 110 -18.54 -3.21 -21.63
CA PRO A 110 -17.09 -3.32 -21.79
C PRO A 110 -16.36 -2.41 -20.80
N MET A 111 -15.17 -2.82 -20.35
CA MET A 111 -14.35 -1.96 -19.51
C MET A 111 -13.80 -0.78 -20.33
N GLU A 112 -13.78 0.42 -19.74
CA GLU A 112 -13.15 1.61 -20.34
C GLU A 112 -11.64 1.70 -20.04
N LEU A 113 -11.16 0.85 -19.13
CA LEU A 113 -9.76 0.79 -18.71
C LEU A 113 -9.01 -0.21 -19.60
N THR A 114 -7.74 0.09 -19.93
CA THR A 114 -6.88 -0.86 -20.64
C THR A 114 -5.96 -1.57 -19.66
N LEU A 115 -6.18 -2.87 -19.44
CA LEU A 115 -5.35 -3.71 -18.58
C LEU A 115 -4.53 -4.69 -19.42
N ARG A 116 -3.23 -4.82 -19.13
CA ARG A 116 -2.32 -5.68 -19.91
C ARG A 116 -2.39 -7.15 -19.52
N ASN A 117 -2.82 -7.44 -18.30
CA ASN A 117 -2.71 -8.74 -17.64
C ASN A 117 -4.06 -9.25 -17.12
N ALA A 118 -5.17 -8.72 -17.65
CA ALA A 118 -6.51 -9.12 -17.26
C ALA A 118 -7.43 -9.09 -18.48
N GLU A 119 -8.27 -10.11 -18.60
CA GLU A 119 -9.30 -10.20 -19.63
C GLU A 119 -10.56 -9.44 -19.22
N ASP A 120 -11.21 -8.77 -20.19
CA ASP A 120 -12.51 -8.16 -19.98
C ASP A 120 -13.63 -9.19 -20.04
N TRP A 121 -14.40 -9.32 -18.98
CA TRP A 121 -15.55 -10.22 -18.93
C TRP A 121 -16.86 -9.43 -18.80
N ARG A 122 -17.97 -10.03 -19.21
CA ARG A 122 -19.31 -9.42 -19.08
C ARG A 122 -20.32 -10.46 -18.62
N GLU A 123 -21.41 -10.00 -18.03
CA GLU A 123 -22.52 -10.85 -17.59
C GLU A 123 -23.87 -10.20 -17.93
N ALA A 124 -24.93 -11.01 -17.95
CA ALA A 124 -26.29 -10.54 -18.14
C ALA A 124 -26.78 -9.75 -16.92
N SER A 125 -27.63 -8.75 -17.12
CA SER A 125 -28.12 -7.86 -16.05
C SER A 125 -28.96 -8.58 -14.98
N ASP A 126 -29.57 -9.70 -15.33
CA ASP A 126 -30.43 -10.53 -14.48
C ASP A 126 -29.67 -11.69 -13.80
N THR A 127 -28.36 -11.81 -14.03
CA THR A 127 -27.53 -12.84 -13.39
C THR A 127 -27.62 -12.72 -11.85
N PRO A 128 -27.83 -13.82 -11.10
CA PRO A 128 -27.81 -13.76 -9.63
C PRO A 128 -26.40 -13.38 -9.09
N SER A 129 -26.35 -12.92 -7.83
CA SER A 129 -25.08 -12.45 -7.26
C SER A 129 -24.08 -13.60 -7.05
N ASN A 130 -24.57 -14.80 -6.73
CA ASN A 130 -23.80 -16.03 -6.49
C ASN A 130 -22.66 -15.89 -5.45
N VAL A 131 -22.72 -14.86 -4.60
CA VAL A 131 -21.68 -14.59 -3.59
C VAL A 131 -21.89 -15.34 -2.29
N ARG A 132 -23.12 -15.79 -2.02
CA ARG A 132 -23.48 -16.56 -0.84
C ARG A 132 -23.91 -17.96 -1.24
N PRO A 133 -23.56 -18.99 -0.46
CA PRO A 133 -24.05 -20.34 -0.69
C PRO A 133 -25.57 -20.38 -0.48
N GLU A 134 -26.26 -21.26 -1.21
CA GLU A 134 -27.73 -21.41 -1.24
C GLU A 134 -28.38 -21.40 0.16
N ARG A 135 -27.73 -22.06 1.13
CA ARG A 135 -28.20 -22.18 2.52
C ARG A 135 -27.74 -21.07 3.47
N TRP A 136 -27.29 -19.92 2.95
CA TRP A 136 -26.90 -18.79 3.80
C TRP A 136 -28.08 -18.28 4.64
N HIS A 137 -29.28 -18.26 4.07
CA HIS A 137 -30.50 -17.83 4.74
C HIS A 137 -30.89 -18.73 5.93
N GLU A 138 -30.55 -20.02 5.89
CA GLU A 138 -30.90 -21.00 6.92
C GLU A 138 -30.05 -20.87 8.20
N ARG A 139 -28.88 -20.24 8.12
CA ARG A 139 -27.96 -20.08 9.26
C ARG A 139 -28.24 -18.86 10.15
N ALA A 140 -29.16 -17.99 9.71
CA ALA A 140 -29.46 -16.73 10.37
C ALA A 140 -30.77 -16.77 11.20
N ALA A 141 -31.39 -17.94 11.32
CA ALA A 141 -32.57 -18.22 12.17
C ALA A 141 -32.15 -19.03 13.41
#